data_AF-A0A4P6XQV0-F1
#
_entry.id   AF-A0A4P6XQV0-F1
#
_cell.length_a   1.000
_cell.length_b   1.000
_cell.length_c   1.000
_cell.angle_alpha   90.00
_cell.angle_beta   90.00
_cell.angle_gamma   90.00
#
_symmetry.space_group_name_H-M   'P 1'
#
loop_
_entity.id
_entity.type
_entity.pdbx_description
1 polymer ?
#
loop_
_entity_poly.entity_id
_entity_poly.type
_entity_poly.pdbx_seq_one_letter_code
_entity_poly.pdbx_strand_id
1 'polypeptide(L)'
;MTSRAASTHRDLLHEAKHLQAALLQEGNAASAQLIKAVDAIVNVNSGSSPLLDKIGTIHELDREIDRQLKQDIAQNYEALMAAKARLARHVARTRRALAMLADSNESYVDLLQGRVERVDQELRILEHTLALVKANHAR
;
A
#
# COMPACT_ATOMS: atom_id res chain seq x y z
N MET A 1 0.02 -30.99 -84.17
CA MET A 1 -0.14 -29.77 -84.99
C MET A 1 -1.62 -29.55 -85.25
N THR A 2 -2.26 -28.63 -84.53
CA THR A 2 -3.60 -28.13 -84.88
C THR A 2 -3.68 -26.65 -84.51
N SER A 3 -3.63 -25.83 -85.54
CA SER A 3 -4.23 -24.50 -85.70
C SER A 3 -4.46 -23.68 -84.42
N ARG A 4 -3.47 -22.85 -84.07
CA ARG A 4 -3.68 -21.65 -83.26
C ARG A 4 -4.41 -20.64 -84.16
N ALA A 5 -5.73 -20.77 -84.28
CA ALA A 5 -6.56 -19.72 -84.85
C ALA A 5 -6.23 -18.44 -84.06
N ALA A 6 -5.83 -17.38 -84.75
CA ALA A 6 -5.53 -16.10 -84.13
C ALA A 6 -6.82 -15.62 -83.45
N SER A 7 -6.93 -15.82 -82.13
CA SER A 7 -8.00 -15.25 -81.34
C SER A 7 -7.96 -13.75 -81.60
N THR A 8 -9.06 -13.21 -82.11
CA THR A 8 -9.09 -11.78 -82.39
C THR A 8 -8.84 -11.06 -81.06
N HIS A 9 -8.08 -9.96 -81.08
CA HIS A 9 -7.76 -9.21 -79.85
C HIS A 9 -9.00 -8.91 -78.99
N ARG A 10 -10.15 -8.75 -79.66
CA ARG A 10 -11.47 -8.58 -79.05
C ARG A 10 -11.90 -9.78 -78.20
N ASP A 11 -11.66 -11.02 -78.63
CA ASP A 11 -12.01 -12.22 -77.87
C ASP A 11 -11.15 -12.35 -76.62
N LEU A 12 -9.85 -12.06 -76.72
CA LEU A 12 -8.94 -12.01 -75.58
C LEU A 12 -9.35 -10.93 -74.55
N LEU A 13 -9.83 -9.77 -75.02
CA LEU A 13 -10.33 -8.72 -74.15
C LEU A 13 -11.62 -9.12 -73.43
N HIS A 14 -12.52 -9.85 -74.10
CA HIS A 14 -13.73 -10.37 -73.48
C HIS A 14 -13.42 -11.44 -72.43
N GLU A 15 -12.50 -12.36 -72.73
CA GLU A 15 -12.06 -13.38 -71.78
C GLU A 15 -11.36 -12.76 -70.57
N ALA A 16 -10.47 -11.80 -70.77
CA ALA A 16 -9.80 -11.08 -69.69
C ALA A 16 -10.79 -10.31 -68.79
N LYS A 17 -11.83 -9.68 -69.37
CA LYS A 17 -12.88 -9.02 -68.59
C LYS A 17 -13.73 -10.00 -67.78
N HIS A 18 -14.08 -11.14 -68.36
CA HIS A 18 -14.80 -12.19 -67.64
C HIS A 18 -13.98 -12.75 -66.48
N LEU A 19 -12.69 -13.01 -66.70
CA LEU A 19 -11.77 -13.46 -65.66
C LEU A 19 -11.63 -12.42 -64.55
N GLN A 20 -11.49 -11.14 -64.91
CA GLN A 20 -11.42 -10.05 -63.92
C GLN A 20 -12.70 -9.96 -63.08
N ALA A 21 -13.88 -10.11 -63.71
CA ALA A 21 -15.14 -10.11 -62.98
C ALA A 21 -15.25 -11.29 -62.01
N ALA A 22 -14.83 -12.49 -62.42
CA ALA A 22 -14.81 -13.68 -61.57
C ALA A 22 -13.85 -13.50 -60.37
N LEU A 23 -12.63 -13.03 -60.61
CA LEU A 23 -11.63 -12.77 -59.58
C LEU A 23 -12.09 -11.69 -58.58
N LEU A 24 -12.79 -10.67 -59.04
CA LEU A 24 -13.38 -9.66 -58.15
C LEU A 24 -14.49 -10.25 -57.28
N GLN A 25 -15.29 -11.15 -57.83
CA GLN A 25 -16.37 -11.80 -57.09
C GLN A 25 -15.81 -12.75 -56.01
N GLU A 26 -14.77 -13.51 -56.34
CA GLU A 26 -14.03 -14.37 -55.42
C GLU A 26 -13.33 -13.55 -54.33
N GLY A 27 -12.67 -12.44 -54.71
CA GLY A 27 -12.05 -11.51 -53.77
C GLY A 27 -13.05 -10.90 -52.79
N ASN A 28 -14.24 -10.52 -53.27
CA ASN A 28 -15.32 -10.01 -52.41
C ASN A 28 -15.85 -11.08 -51.45
N ALA A 29 -16.00 -12.32 -51.91
CA ALA A 29 -16.44 -13.43 -51.06
C ALA A 29 -15.40 -13.77 -49.97
N ALA A 30 -14.11 -13.81 -50.33
CA ALA A 30 -13.02 -14.03 -49.39
C ALA A 30 -12.91 -12.88 -48.38
N SER A 31 -13.07 -11.63 -48.82
CA SER A 31 -13.12 -10.46 -47.93
C SER A 31 -14.29 -10.52 -46.96
N ALA A 32 -15.48 -10.94 -47.41
CA ALA A 32 -16.63 -11.10 -46.53
C ALA A 32 -16.45 -12.22 -45.50
N GLN A 33 -15.76 -13.30 -45.86
CA GLN A 33 -15.39 -14.37 -44.93
C GLN A 33 -14.37 -13.89 -43.89
N LEU A 34 -13.37 -13.11 -44.31
CA LEU A 34 -12.39 -12.50 -43.40
C LEU A 34 -13.05 -11.57 -42.39
N ILE A 35 -13.95 -10.68 -42.83
CA ILE A 35 -14.68 -9.78 -41.94
C ILE A 35 -15.46 -10.59 -40.89
N LYS A 36 -16.19 -11.63 -41.31
CA LYS A 36 -16.92 -12.51 -40.38
C LYS A 36 -16.01 -13.25 -39.40
N ALA A 37 -14.84 -13.71 -39.83
CA ALA A 37 -13.88 -14.38 -38.97
C ALA A 37 -13.28 -13.41 -37.94
N VAL A 38 -12.96 -12.18 -38.36
CA VAL A 38 -12.47 -11.12 -37.46
C VAL A 38 -13.55 -10.74 -36.46
N ASP A 39 -14.79 -10.53 -36.89
CA ASP A 39 -15.91 -10.22 -36.00
C ASP A 39 -16.15 -11.35 -34.98
N ALA A 40 -16.01 -12.61 -35.38
CA ALA A 40 -16.12 -13.75 -34.47
C ALA A 40 -14.98 -13.77 -33.44
N ILE A 41 -13.74 -13.50 -33.87
CA ILE A 41 -12.57 -13.43 -32.96
C ILE A 41 -12.72 -12.24 -31.99
N VAL A 42 -13.16 -11.09 -32.48
CA VAL A 42 -13.40 -9.91 -31.66
C VAL A 42 -14.50 -10.22 -30.66
N ASN A 43 -15.63 -10.79 -31.05
CA ASN A 43 -16.73 -11.12 -30.15
C ASN A 43 -16.35 -12.17 -29.08
N VAL A 44 -15.55 -13.18 -29.44
CA VAL A 44 -15.05 -14.19 -28.49
C VAL A 44 -14.07 -13.60 -27.49
N ASN A 45 -13.28 -12.59 -27.89
CA ASN A 45 -12.33 -11.92 -26.99
C ASN A 45 -12.91 -10.70 -26.25
N SER A 46 -14.01 -10.14 -26.74
CA SER A 46 -14.68 -8.96 -26.17
C SER A 46 -15.67 -9.33 -25.07
N GLY A 47 -16.10 -10.60 -24.99
CA GLY A 47 -16.80 -11.13 -23.83
C GLY A 47 -15.78 -11.52 -22.78
N SER A 48 -15.59 -10.67 -21.76
CA SER A 48 -14.69 -10.98 -20.66
C SER A 48 -15.00 -12.36 -20.09
N SER A 49 -14.02 -13.25 -20.15
CA SER A 49 -14.10 -14.49 -19.37
C SER A 49 -14.23 -14.07 -17.90
N PRO A 50 -15.21 -14.59 -17.15
CA PRO A 50 -15.34 -14.28 -15.72
C PRO A 50 -14.09 -14.65 -14.91
N LEU A 51 -13.17 -15.45 -15.49
CA LEU A 51 -11.84 -15.70 -14.94
C LEU A 51 -10.89 -14.52 -15.17
N LEU A 52 -10.89 -13.93 -16.37
CA LEU A 52 -10.05 -12.77 -16.71
C LEU A 52 -10.47 -11.53 -15.93
N ASP A 53 -11.78 -11.32 -15.73
CA ASP A 53 -12.28 -10.23 -14.88
C ASP A 53 -11.81 -10.41 -13.44
N LYS A 54 -11.93 -11.62 -12.88
CA LYS A 54 -11.42 -11.91 -11.53
C LYS A 54 -9.92 -11.69 -11.42
N ILE A 55 -9.13 -12.09 -12.41
CA ILE A 55 -7.69 -11.84 -12.45
C ILE A 55 -7.40 -10.33 -12.51
N GLY A 56 -8.14 -9.59 -13.32
CA GLY A 56 -8.07 -8.13 -13.39
C GLY A 56 -8.36 -7.47 -12.04
N THR A 57 -9.46 -7.89 -11.38
CA THR A 57 -9.83 -7.41 -10.05
C THR A 57 -8.78 -7.74 -8.99
N ILE A 58 -8.18 -8.94 -9.03
CA ILE A 58 -7.11 -9.33 -8.11
C ILE A 58 -5.90 -8.41 -8.29
N HIS A 59 -5.50 -8.10 -9.53
CA HIS A 59 -4.39 -7.18 -9.77
C HIS A 59 -4.68 -5.73 -9.36
N GLU A 60 -5.93 -5.27 -9.48
CA GLU A 60 -6.33 -3.95 -8.96
C GLU A 60 -6.30 -3.92 -7.43
N LEU A 61 -6.82 -4.96 -6.77
CA LEU A 61 -6.75 -5.09 -5.32
C LEU A 61 -5.32 -5.16 -4.82
N ASP A 62 -4.45 -5.91 -5.49
CA ASP A 62 -3.03 -6.01 -5.13
C ASP A 62 -2.32 -4.66 -5.22
N ARG A 63 -2.58 -3.88 -6.28
CA ARG A 63 -2.06 -2.52 -6.42
C ARG A 63 -2.59 -1.58 -5.34
N GLU A 64 -3.86 -1.68 -4.98
CA GLU A 64 -4.46 -0.84 -3.95
C GLU A 64 -3.95 -1.21 -2.56
N ILE A 65 -3.77 -2.49 -2.26
CA ILE A 65 -3.10 -2.97 -1.04
C ILE A 65 -1.69 -2.42 -0.97
N ASP A 66 -0.93 -2.50 -2.06
CA ASP A 66 0.42 -1.97 -2.14
C ASP A 66 0.47 -0.45 -1.93
N ARG A 67 -0.50 0.27 -2.49
CA ARG A 67 -0.64 1.72 -2.33
C ARG A 67 -0.95 2.07 -0.88
N GLN A 68 -1.91 1.40 -0.27
CA GLN A 68 -2.30 1.60 1.13
C GLN A 68 -1.16 1.25 2.08
N LEU A 69 -0.48 0.11 1.90
CA LEU A 69 0.68 -0.24 2.71
C LEU A 69 1.77 0.83 2.61
N LYS A 70 2.15 1.24 1.39
CA LYS A 70 3.21 2.24 1.20
C LYS A 70 2.83 3.58 1.80
N GLN A 71 1.61 4.04 1.57
CA GLN A 71 1.17 5.36 1.98
C GLN A 71 0.85 5.42 3.48
N ASP A 72 0.08 4.46 4.00
CA ASP A 72 -0.35 4.47 5.39
C ASP A 72 0.81 4.15 6.32
N ILE A 73 1.70 3.21 5.97
CA ILE A 73 2.87 2.91 6.80
C ILE A 73 3.83 4.10 6.81
N ALA A 74 4.10 4.73 5.66
CA ALA A 74 4.98 5.89 5.60
C ALA A 74 4.41 7.06 6.42
N GLN A 75 3.14 7.39 6.25
CA GLN A 75 2.48 8.47 6.99
C GLN A 75 2.40 8.18 8.49
N ASN A 76 2.06 6.95 8.88
CA ASN A 76 2.01 6.55 10.29
C ASN A 76 3.41 6.59 10.92
N TYR A 77 4.44 6.16 10.19
CA TYR A 77 5.81 6.22 10.67
C TYR A 77 6.29 7.67 10.85
N GLU A 78 6.00 8.56 9.90
CA GLU A 78 6.32 9.99 10.03
C GLU A 78 5.59 10.63 11.22
N ALA A 79 4.30 10.35 11.37
CA ALA A 79 3.50 10.83 12.50
C ALA A 79 4.07 10.33 13.84
N LEU A 80 4.47 9.07 13.90
CA LEU A 80 5.11 8.45 15.06
C LEU A 80 6.45 9.13 15.38
N MET A 81 7.30 9.36 14.38
CA MET A 81 8.58 10.05 14.57
C MET A 81 8.39 11.50 15.03
N ALA A 82 7.40 12.21 14.49
CA ALA A 82 7.04 13.55 14.94
C ALA A 82 6.52 13.56 16.38
N ALA A 83 5.73 12.56 16.78
CA ALA A 83 5.27 12.39 18.16
C ALA A 83 6.43 12.08 19.11
N LYS A 84 7.32 11.17 18.73
CA LYS A 84 8.55 10.83 19.47
C LYS A 84 9.43 12.06 19.68
N ALA A 85 9.66 12.86 18.64
CA ALA A 85 10.44 14.09 18.73
C ALA A 85 9.78 15.13 19.65
N ARG A 86 8.44 15.28 19.58
CA ARG A 86 7.69 16.13 20.52
C ARG A 86 7.87 15.66 21.95
N LEU A 87 7.69 14.37 22.23
CA LEU A 87 7.85 13.80 23.56
C LEU A 87 9.27 14.01 24.08
N ALA A 88 10.31 13.75 23.28
CA ALA A 88 11.70 13.98 23.67
C ALA A 88 11.96 15.44 24.05
N ARG A 89 11.39 16.40 23.31
CA ARG A 89 11.47 17.83 23.67
C ARG A 89 10.75 18.16 24.97
N HIS A 90 9.60 17.54 25.25
CA HIS A 90 8.92 17.71 26.53
C HIS A 90 9.74 17.13 27.68
N VAL A 91 10.23 15.89 27.55
CA VAL A 91 11.10 15.25 28.53
C VAL A 91 12.35 16.09 28.79
N ALA A 92 13.03 16.58 27.76
CA ALA A 92 14.21 17.41 27.91
C ALA A 92 13.92 18.77 28.58
N ARG A 93 12.74 19.35 28.35
CA ARG A 93 12.30 20.57 29.04
C ARG A 93 12.00 20.31 30.50
N THR A 94 11.24 19.25 30.80
CA THR A 94 10.89 18.88 32.17
C THR A 94 12.13 18.49 32.97
N ARG A 95 13.05 17.70 32.39
CA ARG A 95 14.32 17.38 33.04
C ARG A 95 15.13 18.63 33.38
N ARG A 96 15.25 19.58 32.45
CA ARG A 96 15.93 20.86 32.72
C ARG A 96 15.24 21.69 33.80
N ALA A 97 13.90 21.71 33.82
CA ALA A 97 13.15 22.43 34.83
C ALA A 97 13.25 21.80 36.23
N LEU A 98 13.45 20.48 36.30
CA LEU A 98 13.55 19.72 37.56
C LEU A 98 15.00 19.53 38.03
N ALA A 99 15.99 19.78 37.17
CA ALA A 99 17.41 19.64 37.52
C ALA A 99 17.81 20.66 38.60
N MET A 100 18.54 20.20 39.63
CA MET A 100 19.04 21.08 40.69
C MET A 100 20.24 21.92 40.24
N LEU A 101 21.12 21.34 39.42
CA LEU A 101 22.24 22.00 38.75
C LEU A 101 22.24 21.60 37.27
N ALA A 102 22.87 22.43 36.43
CA ALA A 102 22.90 22.23 34.98
C ALA A 102 23.42 20.83 34.54
N ASP A 103 24.26 20.19 35.37
CA ASP A 103 24.88 18.88 35.12
C ASP A 103 24.60 17.84 36.23
N SER A 104 23.68 18.09 37.16
CA SER A 104 23.34 17.08 38.18
C SER A 104 22.35 16.07 37.62
N ASN A 105 22.63 14.78 37.84
CA ASN A 105 21.68 13.71 37.54
C ASN A 105 20.52 13.65 38.56
N GLU A 106 20.64 14.38 39.66
CA GLU A 106 19.63 14.50 40.72
C GLU A 106 18.66 15.65 40.42
N SER A 107 17.37 15.36 40.54
CA SER A 107 16.30 16.34 40.43
C SER A 107 15.83 16.83 41.80
N TYR A 108 15.17 18.00 41.83
CA TYR A 108 14.50 18.49 43.03
C TYR A 108 13.49 17.48 43.60
N VAL A 109 12.88 16.67 42.72
CA VAL A 109 11.92 15.63 43.13
C VAL A 109 12.63 14.54 43.91
N ASP A 110 13.81 14.09 43.44
CA ASP A 110 14.59 13.05 44.12
C ASP A 110 15.05 13.51 45.51
N LEU A 111 15.51 14.76 45.61
CA LEU A 111 15.88 15.36 46.90
C LEU A 111 14.69 15.41 47.87
N LEU A 112 13.55 15.92 47.40
CA LEU A 112 12.35 16.03 48.23
C LEU A 112 11.85 14.66 48.65
N GLN A 113 11.85 13.68 47.74
CA GLN A 113 11.47 12.31 48.03
C GLN A 113 12.36 11.71 49.11
N GLY A 114 13.69 11.81 48.98
CA GLY A 114 14.62 11.30 50.00
C GLY A 114 14.46 12.00 51.36
N ARG A 115 14.11 13.29 51.38
CA ARG A 115 13.80 14.00 52.63
C ARG A 115 12.51 13.51 53.26
N VAL A 116 11.45 13.30 52.48
CA VAL A 116 10.17 12.78 52.97
C VAL A 116 10.33 11.36 53.52
N GLU A 117 11.05 10.49 52.81
CA GLU A 117 11.34 9.12 53.26
C GLU A 117 12.09 9.11 54.60
N ARG A 118 13.07 10.01 54.78
CA ARG A 118 13.79 10.14 56.05
C ARG A 118 12.89 10.57 57.20
N VAL A 119 12.04 11.57 56.96
CA VAL A 119 11.08 12.05 57.97
C VAL A 119 10.09 10.95 58.34
N ASP A 120 9.58 10.20 57.37
CA ASP A 120 8.70 9.05 57.61
C ASP A 120 9.39 7.99 58.48
N GLN A 121 10.66 7.70 58.19
CA GLN A 121 11.45 6.74 58.97
C GLN A 121 11.67 7.21 60.42
N GLU A 122 12.00 8.49 60.63
CA GLU A 122 12.16 9.08 61.96
C GLU A 122 10.84 9.04 62.76
N LEU A 123 9.71 9.35 62.12
CA LEU A 123 8.38 9.26 62.75
C LEU A 123 8.06 7.85 63.22
N ARG A 124 8.30 6.83 62.38
CA ARG A 124 8.08 5.42 62.77
C ARG A 124 8.95 5.01 63.96
N ILE A 125 10.21 5.46 64.01
CA ILE A 125 11.11 5.20 65.14
C ILE A 125 10.55 5.87 66.40
N LEU A 126 10.08 7.11 66.30
CA LEU A 126 9.51 7.85 67.42
C LEU A 126 8.24 7.18 67.97
N GLU A 127 7.35 6.75 67.08
CA GLU A 127 6.13 6.02 67.43
C GLU A 127 6.45 4.71 68.16
N HIS A 128 7.42 3.95 67.65
CA HIS A 128 7.84 2.71 68.27
C HIS A 128 8.46 2.95 69.66
N THR A 129 9.31 3.97 69.77
CA THR A 129 9.94 4.36 71.03
C THR A 129 8.90 4.81 72.06
N LEU A 130 7.91 5.60 71.64
CA LEU A 130 6.79 6.02 72.48
C LEU A 130 5.97 4.83 72.97
N ALA A 131 5.71 3.84 72.10
CA ALA A 131 5.02 2.62 72.48
C ALA A 131 5.79 1.83 73.55
N LEU A 132 7.11 1.70 73.41
CA LEU A 132 7.97 1.04 74.40
C LEU A 132 7.99 1.77 75.74
N VAL A 133 8.10 3.11 75.74
CA VAL A 133 8.08 3.92 76.97
C VAL A 133 6.74 3.75 77.69
N LYS A 134 5.61 3.80 76.97
CA LYS A 134 4.28 3.57 77.55
C LYS A 134 4.15 2.15 78.13
N ALA A 135 4.65 1.14 77.44
CA ALA A 135 4.63 -0.24 77.91
C ALA A 135 5.48 -0.43 79.18
N ASN A 136 6.64 0.23 79.27
CA ASN A 136 7.50 0.20 80.45
C ASN A 136 6.95 1.02 81.63
N HIS A 137 6.22 2.10 81.39
CA HIS A 137 5.54 2.88 82.43
C HIS A 137 4.28 2.18 82.99
N ALA A 138 3.70 1.25 82.24
CA ALA A 138 2.54 0.47 82.65
C ALA A 138 2.90 -0.82 83.43
N ARG A 139 4.21 -1.09 83.60
CA ARG A 139 4.76 -2.16 84.45
C ARG A 139 5.17 -1.60 85.79
#